data_AF-A0A098E6A9-F1
#
_entry.id   AF-A0A098E6A9-F1
#
_cell.length_a   1.000
_cell.length_b   1.000
_cell.length_c   1.000
_cell.angle_alpha   90.00
_cell.angle_beta   90.00
_cell.angle_gamma   90.00
#
_symmetry.space_group_name_H-M   'P 1'
#
loop_
_entity.id
_entity.type
_entity.pdbx_description
1 polymer ?
#
loop_
_entity_poly.entity_id
_entity_poly.type
_entity_poly.pdbx_seq_one_letter_code
_entity_poly.pdbx_strand_id
1 'polypeptide(L)'
;MNGKYIVDLFQNHIEGNIIVYHDDYPIYNCLNGICPHFAINHSNGEYADGDICTNNAENRFSLLRPFLQNYRGISKYNLQEYAILHNFTDCVFSNL
;
A
#
# COMPACT_ATOMS: atom_id res chain seq x y z
N MET A 1 -7.30 1.53 -12.97
CA MET A 1 -7.43 2.51 -11.88
C MET A 1 -7.17 3.89 -12.48
N ASN A 2 -7.93 4.93 -12.13
CA ASN A 2 -7.82 6.27 -12.72
C ASN A 2 -7.58 7.29 -11.59
N GLY A 3 -6.80 8.35 -11.84
CA GLY A 3 -6.54 9.41 -10.86
C GLY A 3 -7.81 10.03 -10.28
N LYS A 4 -8.90 10.15 -11.06
CA LYS A 4 -10.20 10.61 -10.53
C LYS A 4 -10.71 9.75 -9.36
N TYR A 5 -10.58 8.43 -9.46
CA TYR A 5 -11.01 7.52 -8.40
C TYR A 5 -10.21 7.72 -7.11
N ILE A 6 -8.90 7.98 -7.23
CA ILE A 6 -8.04 8.28 -6.09
C ILE A 6 -8.51 9.57 -5.42
N VAL A 7 -8.70 10.64 -6.20
CA VAL A 7 -9.20 11.93 -5.68
C VAL A 7 -10.54 11.79 -4.97
N ASP A 8 -11.50 11.09 -5.58
CA ASP A 8 -12.82 10.86 -4.99
C ASP A 8 -12.69 10.10 -3.65
N LEU A 9 -11.78 9.14 -3.55
CA LEU A 9 -11.55 8.37 -2.33
C LEU A 9 -10.97 9.26 -1.21
N PHE A 10 -10.01 10.12 -1.54
CA PHE A 10 -9.43 11.09 -0.61
C PHE A 10 -10.47 12.08 -0.08
N GLN A 11 -11.29 12.64 -0.96
CA GLN A 11 -12.31 13.63 -0.58
C GLN A 11 -13.45 13.05 0.26
N ASN A 12 -13.83 11.78 0.02
CA ASN A 12 -14.98 11.18 0.68
C ASN A 12 -14.64 10.46 1.99
N HIS A 13 -13.39 10.06 2.20
CA HIS A 13 -13.02 9.17 3.31
C HIS A 13 -11.94 9.70 4.24
N ILE A 14 -11.37 10.88 3.96
CA ILE A 14 -10.30 11.42 4.77
C ILE A 14 -10.72 12.78 5.34
N GLU A 15 -10.74 12.85 6.67
CA GLU A 15 -10.99 14.08 7.40
C GLU A 15 -9.68 14.63 7.98
N GLY A 16 -9.40 15.92 7.76
CA GLY A 16 -8.25 16.63 8.34
C GLY A 16 -7.06 16.82 7.40
N ASN A 17 -5.95 17.33 7.95
CA ASN A 17 -4.69 17.50 7.22
C ASN A 17 -3.92 16.18 7.19
N ILE A 18 -3.86 15.60 6.00
CA ILE A 18 -3.07 14.39 5.71
C ILE A 18 -1.89 14.73 4.81
N ILE A 19 -0.81 13.98 4.99
CA ILE A 19 0.36 13.98 4.12
C ILE A 19 0.45 12.59 3.51
N VAL A 20 0.54 12.53 2.17
CA VAL A 20 0.61 11.26 1.44
C VAL A 20 2.04 10.93 1.07
N TYR A 21 2.49 9.72 1.39
CA TYR A 21 3.76 9.18 0.93
C TYR A 21 3.49 8.05 -0.06
N HIS A 22 4.13 8.10 -1.23
CA HIS A 22 3.94 7.10 -2.29
C HIS A 22 5.25 6.89 -3.08
N ASP A 23 5.23 5.94 -4.02
CA ASP A 23 6.34 5.66 -4.95
C ASP A 23 6.35 6.65 -6.15
N ASP A 24 7.26 6.50 -7.11
CA ASP A 24 7.28 7.33 -8.31
C ASP A 24 6.19 6.99 -9.35
N TYR A 25 5.12 6.28 -8.95
CA TYR A 25 4.08 5.87 -9.89
C TYR A 25 3.23 7.07 -10.36
N PRO A 26 3.16 7.35 -11.69
CA PRO A 26 2.56 8.59 -12.20
C PRO A 26 1.07 8.80 -11.89
N ILE A 27 0.36 7.76 -11.45
CA ILE A 27 -1.06 7.87 -11.11
C ILE A 27 -1.31 8.86 -9.97
N TYR A 28 -0.33 9.02 -9.06
CA TYR A 28 -0.41 9.92 -7.91
C TYR A 28 -0.19 11.39 -8.27
N ASN A 29 0.21 11.70 -9.52
CA ASN A 29 0.29 13.09 -10.00
C ASN A 29 -1.06 13.83 -9.93
N CYS A 30 -2.18 13.09 -9.83
CA CYS A 30 -3.49 13.69 -9.59
C CYS A 30 -3.64 14.35 -8.21
N LEU A 31 -2.75 14.06 -7.25
CA LEU A 31 -2.75 14.64 -5.91
C LEU A 31 -2.16 16.06 -5.86
N ASN A 32 -1.47 16.49 -6.93
CA ASN A 32 -0.92 17.84 -7.05
C ASN A 32 -2.02 18.89 -6.85
N GLY A 33 -1.85 19.75 -5.84
CA GLY A 33 -2.81 20.80 -5.49
C GLY A 33 -4.03 20.33 -4.69
N ILE A 34 -4.12 19.04 -4.35
CA ILE A 34 -5.18 18.47 -3.51
C ILE A 34 -4.70 18.29 -2.08
N CYS A 35 -3.53 17.66 -1.90
CA CYS A 35 -2.92 17.47 -0.59
C CYS A 35 -1.39 17.50 -0.69
N PRO A 36 -0.68 17.81 0.41
CA PRO A 36 0.76 17.60 0.47
C PRO A 36 1.08 16.12 0.22
N HIS A 37 1.96 15.85 -0.74
CA HIS A 37 2.40 14.50 -1.03
C HIS A 37 3.90 14.45 -1.36
N PHE A 38 4.53 13.33 -1.05
CA PHE A 38 5.95 13.06 -1.27
C PHE A 38 6.11 11.72 -1.98
N ALA A 39 6.97 11.70 -3.00
CA ALA A 39 7.27 10.51 -3.78
C ALA A 39 8.69 10.03 -3.47
N ILE A 40 8.84 8.74 -3.16
CA ILE A 40 10.14 8.06 -3.12
C ILE A 40 10.50 7.69 -4.57
N ASN A 41 11.60 8.22 -5.09
CA ASN A 41 11.99 8.02 -6.48
C ASN A 41 12.99 6.87 -6.66
N HIS A 42 12.45 5.67 -6.86
CA HIS A 42 13.26 4.47 -7.15
C HIS A 42 14.09 4.60 -8.43
N SER A 43 13.59 5.34 -9.42
CA SER A 43 14.31 5.59 -10.68
C SER A 43 15.58 6.42 -10.48
N ASN A 44 15.64 7.25 -9.43
CA ASN A 44 16.83 7.99 -9.01
C ASN A 44 17.68 7.25 -7.97
N GLY A 45 17.35 6.00 -7.64
CA GLY A 45 18.07 5.22 -6.62
C GLY A 45 17.72 5.60 -5.18
N GLU A 46 16.63 6.35 -4.96
CA GLU A 46 16.10 6.62 -3.63
C GLU A 46 15.17 5.47 -3.22
N TYR A 47 15.49 4.80 -2.11
CA TYR A 47 14.73 3.65 -1.59
C TYR A 47 14.07 3.92 -0.22
N ALA A 48 14.49 4.98 0.46
CA ALA A 48 13.95 5.43 1.74
C ALA A 48 14.33 6.89 1.98
N ASP A 49 13.45 7.63 2.66
CA ASP A 49 13.73 8.95 3.26
C ASP A 49 13.43 8.89 4.77
N GLY A 50 14.47 8.71 5.58
CA GLY A 50 14.32 8.42 7.00
C GLY A 50 13.52 7.13 7.27
N ASP A 51 12.45 7.22 8.05
CA ASP A 51 11.51 6.11 8.34
C ASP A 51 10.47 5.90 7.22
N ILE A 52 10.45 6.76 6.20
CA ILE A 52 9.51 6.70 5.08
C ILE A 52 10.11 5.80 4.00
N CYS A 53 9.62 4.58 3.89
CA CYS A 53 9.97 3.66 2.82
C CYS A 53 8.74 2.89 2.33
N THR A 54 8.63 2.68 1.02
CA THR A 54 7.60 1.80 0.44
C THR A 54 7.93 0.33 0.66
N ASN A 55 9.20 0.02 0.93
CA ASN A 55 9.72 -1.31 1.21
C ASN A 55 8.96 -2.04 2.32
N ASN A 56 8.43 -1.35 3.33
CA ASN A 56 7.62 -2.01 4.36
C ASN A 56 6.32 -2.59 3.78
N ALA A 57 5.61 -1.84 2.93
CA ALA A 57 4.40 -2.31 2.26
C ALA A 57 4.73 -3.42 1.24
N GLU A 58 5.82 -3.26 0.49
CA GLU A 58 6.29 -4.25 -0.50
C GLU A 58 6.77 -5.55 0.16
N ASN A 59 7.44 -5.47 1.31
CA ASN A 59 7.88 -6.61 2.09
C ASN A 59 6.68 -7.41 2.61
N ARG A 60 5.64 -6.74 3.12
CA ARG A 60 4.39 -7.41 3.54
C ARG A 60 3.72 -8.13 2.38
N PHE A 61 3.73 -7.55 1.19
CA PHE A 61 3.21 -8.20 -0.01
C PHE A 61 4.04 -9.41 -0.44
N SER A 62 5.36 -9.33 -0.22
CA SER A 62 6.30 -10.44 -0.47
C SER A 62 6.07 -11.63 0.46
N LEU A 63 5.51 -11.42 1.65
CA LEU A 63 5.11 -12.48 2.59
C LEU A 63 3.71 -13.05 2.27
N LEU A 64 2.77 -12.19 1.85
CA LEU A 64 1.42 -12.58 1.46
C LEU A 64 1.44 -13.56 0.28
N ARG A 65 2.36 -13.37 -0.67
CA ARG A 65 2.41 -14.17 -1.90
C ARG A 65 2.74 -15.65 -1.64
N PRO A 66 3.77 -16.03 -0.86
CA PRO A 66 3.98 -17.39 -0.38
C PRO A 66 2.81 -17.94 0.43
N PHE A 67 2.20 -17.14 1.32
CA PHE A 67 1.04 -17.58 2.08
C PHE A 67 -0.11 -18.02 1.17
N LEU A 68 -0.42 -17.20 0.17
CA LEU A 68 -1.46 -17.47 -0.81
C LEU A 68 -1.16 -18.69 -1.70
N GLN A 69 0.12 -19.00 -1.96
CA GLN A 69 0.53 -20.18 -2.73
C GLN A 69 0.17 -21.51 -2.05
N ASN A 70 -0.04 -21.52 -0.72
CA ASN A 70 -0.47 -22.72 -0.01
C ASN A 70 -1.92 -23.12 -0.35
N TYR A 71 -2.72 -22.21 -0.91
CA TYR A 71 -4.11 -22.47 -1.27
C TYR A 71 -4.21 -22.88 -2.75
N ARG A 72 -4.86 -24.02 -3.03
CA ARG A 72 -5.13 -24.49 -4.40
C ARG A 72 -6.32 -23.74 -5.01
N GLY A 73 -6.04 -22.54 -5.52
CA GLY A 73 -7.02 -21.70 -6.22
C GLY A 73 -7.52 -20.56 -5.32
N ILE A 74 -6.94 -19.38 -5.51
CA ILE A 74 -7.34 -18.18 -4.79
C ILE A 74 -8.61 -17.63 -5.44
N SER A 75 -9.71 -17.63 -4.68
CA SER A 75 -10.92 -16.91 -5.09
C SER A 75 -10.66 -15.42 -5.05
N LYS A 76 -10.79 -14.74 -6.19
CA LYS A 76 -10.68 -13.27 -6.26
C LYS A 76 -11.74 -12.57 -5.42
N TYR A 77 -12.91 -13.20 -5.24
CA TYR A 77 -14.00 -12.66 -4.42
C TYR A 77 -13.67 -12.65 -2.92
N ASN A 78 -12.78 -13.55 -2.48
CA ASN A 78 -12.45 -13.72 -1.06
C ASN A 78 -11.06 -13.15 -0.74
N LEU A 79 -10.43 -12.42 -1.66
CA LEU A 79 -9.05 -11.94 -1.51
C LEU A 79 -8.86 -11.12 -0.23
N GLN A 80 -9.87 -10.34 0.16
CA GLN A 80 -9.88 -9.57 1.39
C GLN A 80 -9.77 -10.47 2.63
N GLU A 81 -10.47 -11.60 2.66
CA GLU A 81 -10.44 -12.55 3.77
C GLU A 81 -9.07 -13.20 3.91
N TYR A 82 -8.44 -13.56 2.79
CA TYR A 82 -7.06 -14.08 2.81
C TYR A 82 -6.06 -13.06 3.35
N ALA A 83 -6.19 -11.79 2.98
CA ALA A 83 -5.33 -10.72 3.48
C ALA A 83 -5.53 -10.47 4.99
N ILE A 84 -6.78 -10.54 5.48
CA ILE A 84 -7.08 -10.44 6.91
C ILE A 84 -6.47 -11.62 7.67
N LEU A 85 -6.65 -12.84 7.16
CA LEU A 85 -6.10 -14.05 7.78
C LEU A 85 -4.56 -14.00 7.86
N HIS A 86 -3.91 -13.58 6.78
CA HIS A 86 -2.45 -13.38 6.74
C HIS A 86 -1.97 -12.38 7.80
N ASN A 87 -2.64 -11.24 7.91
CA ASN A 87 -2.29 -10.23 8.92
C ASN A 87 -2.48 -10.74 10.36
N PHE A 88 -3.52 -11.56 10.60
CA PHE A 88 -3.71 -12.19 11.90
C PHE A 88 -2.59 -13.17 12.23
N THR A 89 -2.21 -14.05 11.29
CA THR A 89 -1.10 -14.99 11.48
C THR A 89 0.22 -14.25 11.71
N ASP A 90 0.54 -13.25 10.89
CA ASP A 90 1.76 -12.46 11.04
C ASP A 90 1.84 -11.80 12.42
N CYS A 91 0.74 -11.22 12.91
CA CYS A 91 0.69 -10.54 14.20
C CYS A 91 0.92 -11.52 15.36
N VAL A 92 0.34 -12.72 15.30
CA VAL A 92 0.53 -13.74 16.34
C VAL A 92 1.97 -14.26 16.37
N PHE A 93 2.59 -14.49 15.20
CA PHE A 93 3.98 -14.96 15.13
C PHE A 93 5.03 -13.88 15.41
N SER A 94 4.69 -12.60 15.25
CA SER A 94 5.60 -11.48 15.57
C SER A 94 5.64 -11.11 17.06
N ASN A 95 4.70 -11.63 17.86
CA ASN A 95 4.57 -11.37 19.30
C ASN A 95 4.95 -12.60 20.18
N LEU A 96 5.59 -13.60 19.58
CA LEU A 96 6.21 -14.76 20.25
C LEU A 96 7.73 -14.65 20.16
#